data_AF-A0A519LC37-F1
#
_entry.id   AF-A0A519LC37-F1
#
_cell.length_a   1.000
_cell.length_b   1.000
_cell.length_c   1.000
_cell.angle_alpha   90.00
_cell.angle_beta   90.00
_cell.angle_gamma   90.00
#
_symmetry.space_group_name_H-M   'P 1'
#
loop_
_entity.id
_entity.type
_entity.pdbx_description
1 polymer ?
#
loop_
_entity_poly.entity_id
_entity_poly.type
_entity_poly.pdbx_seq_one_letter_code
_entity_poly.pdbx_strand_id
1 'polypeptide(L)'
;MKTEIDILSDREVEIWDYAESQNGTMDFVTEKLAEEGIFDQYRNIHKSYLELYFRIDDEGAKLEILKRLIFLNWYAQVEPSCYTGIEDLDNATVSESYSILNQYLIDGKIDAEFKWMLSFYSSWDYTILPFSENKLEALTAFVKGVDTSILSCPKNQLPKGVMDNRGQMGIYWISMSVEKKIM
;
A
#
# COMPACT_ATOMS: atom_id res chain seq x y z
N MET A 1 -9.36 -16.44 -15.88
CA MET A 1 -10.30 -15.34 -15.62
C MET A 1 -9.64 -14.48 -14.56
N LYS A 2 -9.46 -13.18 -14.81
CA LYS A 2 -8.85 -12.27 -13.83
C LYS A 2 -9.82 -12.12 -12.65
N THR A 3 -9.29 -12.13 -11.43
CA THR A 3 -10.05 -11.82 -10.21
C THR A 3 -10.29 -10.30 -10.13
N GLU A 4 -11.19 -9.87 -9.25
CA GLU A 4 -11.40 -8.43 -9.03
C GLU A 4 -10.16 -7.75 -8.44
N ILE A 5 -9.37 -8.47 -7.63
CA ILE A 5 -8.07 -8.01 -7.11
C ILE A 5 -7.10 -7.75 -8.27
N ASP A 6 -7.05 -8.66 -9.25
CA ASP A 6 -6.19 -8.51 -10.43
C ASP A 6 -6.61 -7.28 -11.26
N ILE A 7 -7.91 -7.06 -11.43
CA ILE A 7 -8.45 -5.91 -12.18
C ILE A 7 -8.08 -4.59 -11.49
N LEU A 8 -8.17 -4.52 -10.16
CA LEU A 8 -7.75 -3.33 -9.42
C LEU A 8 -6.24 -3.12 -9.55
N SER A 9 -5.44 -4.18 -9.48
CA SER A 9 -3.99 -4.11 -9.73
C SER A 9 -3.63 -3.62 -11.11
N ASP A 10 -4.29 -4.11 -12.16
CA ASP A 10 -4.03 -3.65 -13.52
C ASP A 10 -4.26 -2.13 -13.63
N ARG A 11 -5.34 -1.62 -13.02
CA ARG A 11 -5.66 -0.19 -13.01
C ARG A 11 -4.65 0.65 -12.23
N GLU A 12 -4.11 0.12 -11.13
CA GLU A 12 -3.01 0.77 -10.42
C GLU A 12 -1.76 0.90 -11.30
N VAL A 13 -1.44 -0.14 -12.07
CA VAL A 13 -0.31 -0.13 -13.03
C VAL A 13 -0.56 0.86 -14.16
N GLU A 14 -1.77 0.90 -14.72
CA GLU A 14 -2.14 1.88 -15.76
C GLU A 14 -1.92 3.33 -15.28
N ILE A 15 -2.32 3.65 -14.04
CA ILE A 15 -2.08 4.97 -13.45
C ILE A 15 -0.58 5.21 -13.21
N TRP A 16 0.15 4.20 -12.72
CA TRP A 16 1.58 4.31 -12.48
C TRP A 16 2.36 4.59 -13.77
N ASP A 17 2.14 3.78 -14.80
CA ASP A 17 2.75 3.95 -16.13
C ASP A 17 2.43 5.33 -16.70
N TYR A 18 1.19 5.79 -16.51
CA TYR A 18 0.79 7.11 -16.95
C TYR A 18 1.56 8.21 -16.21
N ALA A 19 1.60 8.18 -14.88
CA ALA A 19 2.33 9.16 -14.07
C ALA A 19 3.83 9.17 -14.40
N GLU A 20 4.47 8.01 -14.53
CA GLU A 20 5.89 7.87 -14.86
C GLU A 20 6.21 8.42 -16.27
N SER A 21 5.29 8.27 -17.23
CA SER A 21 5.48 8.77 -18.59
C SER A 21 5.40 10.30 -18.73
N GLN A 22 4.94 11.00 -17.69
CA GLN A 22 4.81 12.46 -17.72
C GLN A 22 6.18 13.13 -17.68
N ASN A 23 6.30 14.27 -18.38
CA ASN A 23 7.51 15.06 -18.41
C ASN A 23 7.20 16.49 -17.96
N GLY A 24 8.01 17.03 -17.04
CA GLY A 24 7.85 18.38 -16.53
C GLY A 24 8.45 18.54 -15.15
N THR A 25 8.19 19.70 -14.53
CA THR A 25 8.45 19.88 -13.09
C THR A 25 7.42 19.10 -12.28
N MET A 26 7.75 18.82 -11.01
CA MET A 26 6.84 18.12 -10.10
C MET A 26 5.47 18.83 -10.02
N ASP A 27 5.47 20.15 -9.82
CA ASP A 27 4.24 20.96 -9.76
C ASP A 27 3.39 20.84 -11.03
N PHE A 28 4.03 20.92 -12.21
CA PHE A 28 3.32 20.82 -13.49
C PHE A 28 2.70 19.44 -13.68
N VAL A 29 3.44 18.37 -13.35
CA VAL A 29 2.94 17.00 -13.48
C VAL A 29 1.80 16.78 -12.49
N THR A 30 1.93 17.19 -11.23
CA THR A 30 0.86 17.06 -10.23
C THR A 30 -0.41 17.79 -10.65
N GLU A 31 -0.31 19.05 -11.11
CA GLU A 31 -1.46 19.81 -11.61
C GLU A 31 -2.13 19.11 -12.80
N LYS A 32 -1.33 18.63 -13.76
CA LYS A 32 -1.84 17.88 -14.90
C LYS A 32 -2.58 16.60 -14.49
N LEU A 33 -2.00 15.80 -13.58
CA LEU A 33 -2.64 14.58 -13.08
C LEU A 33 -3.96 14.89 -12.37
N ALA A 34 -4.04 16.02 -11.64
CA ALA A 34 -5.28 16.48 -11.03
C ALA A 34 -6.33 16.87 -12.08
N GLU A 35 -5.96 17.67 -13.08
CA GLU A 35 -6.86 18.12 -14.17
C GLU A 35 -7.42 16.95 -14.98
N GLU A 36 -6.63 15.90 -15.17
CA GLU A 36 -7.02 14.68 -15.90
C GLU A 36 -7.77 13.67 -15.01
N GLY A 37 -8.01 14.00 -13.74
CA GLY A 37 -8.78 13.19 -12.80
C GLY A 37 -8.08 11.89 -12.39
N ILE A 38 -6.75 11.82 -12.51
CA ILE A 38 -5.97 10.61 -12.13
C ILE A 38 -6.12 10.32 -10.64
N PHE A 39 -6.08 11.36 -9.80
CA PHE A 39 -6.22 11.20 -8.35
C PHE A 39 -7.62 10.70 -7.95
N ASP A 40 -8.67 11.13 -8.66
CA ASP A 40 -10.03 10.60 -8.46
C ASP A 40 -10.13 9.12 -8.86
N GLN A 41 -9.49 8.74 -9.96
CA GLN A 41 -9.43 7.34 -10.37
C GLN A 41 -8.74 6.48 -9.31
N TYR A 42 -7.64 6.96 -8.73
CA TYR A 42 -6.93 6.24 -7.68
C TYR A 42 -7.73 6.15 -6.38
N ARG A 43 -8.38 7.24 -5.96
CA ARG A 43 -9.31 7.23 -4.82
C ARG A 43 -10.39 6.16 -4.98
N ASN A 44 -10.92 6.00 -6.19
CA ASN A 44 -11.92 4.97 -6.47
C ASN A 44 -11.35 3.56 -6.38
N ILE A 45 -10.11 3.33 -6.85
CA ILE A 45 -9.42 2.03 -6.67
C ILE A 45 -9.27 1.70 -5.17
N HIS A 46 -8.81 2.68 -4.37
CA HIS A 46 -8.64 2.52 -2.93
C HIS A 46 -9.96 2.15 -2.23
N LYS A 47 -11.06 2.84 -2.57
CA LYS A 47 -12.42 2.51 -2.09
C LYS A 47 -12.86 1.11 -2.52
N SER A 48 -12.65 0.77 -3.78
CA SER A 48 -13.01 -0.56 -4.32
C SER A 48 -12.26 -1.70 -3.63
N TYR A 49 -11.01 -1.50 -3.21
CA TYR A 49 -10.32 -2.48 -2.38
C TYR A 49 -11.03 -2.71 -1.04
N LEU A 50 -11.42 -1.64 -0.34
CA LEU A 50 -12.13 -1.77 0.93
C LEU A 50 -13.53 -2.40 0.75
N GLU A 51 -14.26 -2.02 -0.28
CA GLU A 51 -15.55 -2.64 -0.62
C GLU A 51 -15.40 -4.14 -0.93
N LEU A 52 -14.36 -4.51 -1.68
CA LEU A 52 -14.04 -5.90 -1.99
C LEU A 52 -13.67 -6.69 -0.74
N TYR A 53 -12.90 -6.11 0.18
CA TYR A 53 -12.55 -6.72 1.47
C TYR A 53 -13.80 -7.16 2.25
N PHE A 54 -14.84 -6.32 2.29
CA PHE A 54 -16.08 -6.64 3.01
C PHE A 54 -16.96 -7.66 2.30
N ARG A 55 -16.83 -7.81 0.98
CA ARG A 55 -17.68 -8.68 0.18
C ARG A 55 -17.12 -10.10 0.02
N ILE A 56 -15.80 -10.26 0.03
CA ILE A 56 -15.14 -11.55 -0.19
C ILE A 56 -15.13 -12.38 1.10
N ASP A 57 -15.28 -13.70 1.00
CA ASP A 57 -15.22 -14.61 2.16
C ASP A 57 -13.85 -15.28 2.34
N ASP A 58 -13.01 -15.26 1.30
CA ASP A 58 -11.69 -15.88 1.35
C ASP A 58 -10.72 -15.06 2.22
N GLU A 59 -10.29 -15.61 3.34
CA GLU A 59 -9.41 -14.94 4.31
C GLU A 59 -8.01 -14.64 3.74
N GLY A 60 -7.52 -15.48 2.82
CA GLY A 60 -6.24 -15.23 2.14
C GLY A 60 -6.32 -13.97 1.26
N ALA A 61 -7.40 -13.85 0.49
CA ALA A 61 -7.69 -12.69 -0.33
C ALA A 61 -7.94 -11.43 0.52
N LYS A 62 -8.65 -11.53 1.65
CA LYS A 62 -8.81 -10.41 2.59
C LYS A 62 -7.47 -9.90 3.12
N LEU A 63 -6.58 -10.81 3.51
CA LEU A 63 -5.25 -10.44 3.98
C LEU A 63 -4.43 -9.74 2.89
N GLU A 64 -4.47 -10.24 1.66
CA GLU A 64 -3.81 -9.60 0.51
C GLU A 64 -4.39 -8.21 0.20
N ILE A 65 -5.72 -8.06 0.23
CA ILE A 65 -6.37 -6.74 0.06
C ILE A 65 -5.95 -5.79 1.18
N LEU A 66 -5.86 -6.26 2.42
CA LEU A 66 -5.44 -5.43 3.55
C LEU A 66 -3.98 -4.98 3.41
N LYS A 67 -3.07 -5.84 2.95
CA LYS A 67 -1.69 -5.45 2.63
C LYS A 67 -1.66 -4.30 1.63
N ARG A 68 -2.48 -4.39 0.57
CA ARG A 68 -2.58 -3.36 -0.47
C ARG A 68 -3.16 -2.05 0.08
N LEU A 69 -4.26 -2.10 0.84
CA LEU A 69 -4.84 -0.92 1.48
C LEU A 69 -3.80 -0.19 2.35
N ILE A 70 -3.08 -0.92 3.19
CA ILE A 70 -2.07 -0.33 4.08
C ILE A 70 -0.86 0.19 3.30
N PHE A 71 -0.42 -0.52 2.26
CA PHE A 71 0.62 -0.02 1.36
C PHE A 71 0.19 1.30 0.72
N LEU A 72 -1.04 1.41 0.19
CA LEU A 72 -1.51 2.63 -0.46
C LEU A 72 -1.61 3.81 0.51
N ASN A 73 -2.11 3.57 1.73
CA ASN A 73 -2.14 4.61 2.77
C ASN A 73 -0.75 5.14 3.08
N TRP A 74 0.22 4.25 3.22
CA TRP A 74 1.62 4.62 3.48
C TRP A 74 2.24 5.33 2.27
N TYR A 75 2.10 4.75 1.08
CA TYR A 75 2.76 5.20 -0.15
C TYR A 75 2.30 6.60 -0.56
N ALA A 76 1.01 6.91 -0.39
CA ALA A 76 0.44 8.24 -0.62
C ALA A 76 1.06 9.34 0.27
N GLN A 77 1.69 8.99 1.39
CA GLN A 77 2.28 9.94 2.34
C GLN A 77 3.79 10.09 2.18
N VAL A 78 4.46 9.08 1.59
CA VAL A 78 5.93 9.07 1.49
C VAL A 78 6.44 9.40 0.09
N GLU A 79 5.66 9.14 -0.95
CA GLU A 79 6.07 9.41 -2.33
C GLU A 79 5.27 10.55 -2.95
N PRO A 80 5.93 11.48 -3.67
CA PRO A 80 5.25 12.55 -4.38
C PRO A 80 4.25 12.03 -5.43
N SER A 81 3.08 12.66 -5.48
CA SER A 81 1.98 12.27 -6.38
C SER A 81 2.35 12.33 -7.86
N CYS A 82 3.29 13.20 -8.24
CA CYS A 82 3.78 13.30 -9.62
C CYS A 82 4.46 12.02 -10.14
N TYR A 83 4.88 11.10 -9.26
CA TYR A 83 5.51 9.83 -9.64
C TYR A 83 4.60 8.62 -9.47
N THR A 84 3.53 8.75 -8.69
CA THR A 84 2.68 7.61 -8.30
C THR A 84 1.26 7.73 -8.85
N GLY A 85 0.79 8.94 -9.15
CA GLY A 85 -0.61 9.20 -9.44
C GLY A 85 -1.52 9.06 -8.22
N ILE A 86 -0.96 9.03 -7.01
CA ILE A 86 -1.71 8.90 -5.75
C ILE A 86 -1.67 10.23 -5.00
N GLU A 87 -2.85 10.81 -4.76
CA GLU A 87 -2.99 12.01 -3.94
C GLU A 87 -4.36 12.02 -3.25
N ASP A 88 -4.41 12.62 -2.05
CA ASP A 88 -5.64 12.85 -1.29
C ASP A 88 -6.55 11.61 -1.21
N LEU A 89 -6.01 10.51 -0.68
CA LEU A 89 -6.82 9.31 -0.43
C LEU A 89 -7.99 9.63 0.53
N ASP A 90 -9.09 8.92 0.34
CA ASP A 90 -10.29 9.09 1.15
C ASP A 90 -10.04 8.71 2.62
N ASN A 91 -10.08 9.70 3.51
CA ASN A 91 -9.76 9.53 4.94
C ASN A 91 -10.62 8.49 5.66
N ALA A 92 -11.86 8.26 5.22
CA ALA A 92 -12.70 7.22 5.81
C ALA A 92 -12.16 5.82 5.46
N THR A 93 -11.77 5.63 4.20
CA THR A 93 -11.14 4.39 3.72
C THR A 93 -9.78 4.14 4.41
N VAL A 94 -8.97 5.18 4.60
CA VAL A 94 -7.70 5.12 5.35
C VAL A 94 -7.95 4.71 6.81
N SER A 95 -8.90 5.37 7.48
CA SER A 95 -9.20 5.10 8.90
C SER A 95 -9.76 3.70 9.12
N GLU A 96 -10.64 3.24 8.22
CA GLU A 96 -11.25 1.91 8.31
C GLU A 96 -10.20 0.80 8.08
N SER A 97 -9.34 0.94 7.07
CA SER A 97 -8.28 -0.03 6.82
C SER A 97 -7.29 -0.16 7.98
N TYR A 98 -6.91 0.95 8.64
CA TYR A 98 -6.10 0.88 9.87
C TYR A 98 -6.86 0.25 11.04
N SER A 99 -8.17 0.47 11.15
CA SER A 99 -8.99 -0.17 12.19
C SER A 99 -9.07 -1.68 11.99
N ILE A 100 -9.22 -2.14 10.75
CA ILE A 100 -9.15 -3.56 10.37
C ILE A 100 -7.77 -4.14 10.71
N LEU A 101 -6.68 -3.45 10.34
CA LEU A 101 -5.31 -3.88 10.68
C LEU A 101 -5.12 -4.02 12.19
N ASN A 102 -5.61 -3.07 12.97
CA ASN A 102 -5.55 -3.15 14.43
C ASN A 102 -6.23 -4.42 14.96
N GLN A 103 -7.40 -4.79 14.41
CA GLN A 103 -8.06 -6.05 14.78
C GLN A 103 -7.24 -7.28 14.35
N TYR A 104 -6.61 -7.25 13.18
CA TYR A 104 -5.72 -8.34 12.74
C TYR A 104 -4.52 -8.51 13.66
N LEU A 105 -3.98 -7.43 14.21
CA LEU A 105 -2.91 -7.47 15.20
C LEU A 105 -3.38 -8.07 16.53
N ILE A 106 -4.58 -7.68 17.01
CA ILE A 106 -5.19 -8.25 18.23
C ILE A 106 -5.41 -9.76 18.07
N ASP A 107 -5.93 -10.18 16.91
CA ASP A 107 -6.26 -11.58 16.64
C ASP A 107 -5.04 -12.43 16.25
N GLY A 108 -3.87 -11.82 16.04
CA GLY A 108 -2.66 -12.53 15.57
C GLY A 108 -2.79 -13.07 14.14
N LYS A 109 -3.55 -12.40 13.27
CA LYS A 109 -3.89 -12.84 11.90
C LYS A 109 -2.93 -12.35 10.82
N ILE A 110 -1.98 -11.47 11.13
CA ILE A 110 -0.99 -11.02 10.15
C ILE A 110 0.03 -12.14 9.85
N ASP A 111 0.38 -12.31 8.59
CA ASP A 111 1.41 -13.26 8.18
C ASP A 111 2.83 -12.64 8.29
N ALA A 112 3.84 -13.48 8.04
CA ALA A 112 5.23 -13.03 8.08
C ALA A 112 5.50 -11.93 7.05
N GLU A 113 4.84 -11.98 5.89
CA GLU A 113 5.00 -10.98 4.83
C GLU A 113 4.52 -9.61 5.28
N PHE A 114 3.30 -9.55 5.80
CA PHE A 114 2.72 -8.31 6.26
C PHE A 114 3.47 -7.74 7.46
N LYS A 115 3.94 -8.62 8.38
CA LYS A 115 4.73 -8.18 9.53
C LYS A 115 5.97 -7.40 9.11
N TRP A 116 6.74 -7.88 8.14
CA TRP A 116 7.95 -7.17 7.71
C TRP A 116 7.63 -5.91 6.91
N MET A 117 6.53 -5.90 6.14
CA MET A 117 6.05 -4.69 5.46
C MET A 117 5.68 -3.60 6.48
N LEU A 118 4.89 -3.95 7.50
CA LEU A 118 4.49 -3.02 8.56
C LEU A 118 5.69 -2.51 9.37
N SER A 119 6.66 -3.38 9.67
CA SER A 119 7.90 -2.95 10.31
C SER A 119 8.69 -1.97 9.45
N PHE A 120 8.73 -2.18 8.13
CA PHE A 120 9.33 -1.23 7.19
C PHE A 120 8.58 0.11 7.16
N TYR A 121 7.24 0.10 7.09
CA TYR A 121 6.44 1.34 7.08
C TYR A 121 6.57 2.14 8.38
N SER A 122 6.79 1.45 9.49
CA SER A 122 6.98 2.08 10.81
C SER A 122 8.26 2.93 10.91
N SER A 123 9.18 2.84 9.95
CA SER A 123 10.31 3.78 9.84
C SER A 123 9.86 5.22 9.51
N TRP A 124 8.63 5.40 8.99
CA TRP A 124 7.98 6.69 8.80
C TRP A 124 6.71 6.73 9.66
N ASP A 125 6.89 6.71 10.98
CA ASP A 125 5.79 6.62 11.96
C ASP A 125 4.68 7.67 11.76
N TYR A 126 5.02 8.86 11.25
CA TYR A 126 4.08 9.92 10.89
C TYR A 126 3.01 9.50 9.86
N THR A 127 3.21 8.39 9.13
CA THR A 127 2.24 7.87 8.16
C THR A 127 1.13 7.03 8.80
N ILE A 128 1.35 6.52 10.02
CA ILE A 128 0.44 5.62 10.73
C ILE A 128 -0.06 6.24 12.04
N LEU A 129 0.84 6.84 12.84
CA LEU A 129 0.52 7.34 14.18
C LEU A 129 -0.64 8.35 14.23
N PRO A 130 -0.82 9.28 13.25
CA PRO A 130 -1.98 10.18 13.24
C PRO A 130 -3.34 9.45 13.21
N PHE A 131 -3.37 8.23 12.67
CA PHE A 131 -4.57 7.40 12.58
C PHE A 131 -4.70 6.45 13.77
N SER A 132 -3.59 6.06 14.41
CA SER A 132 -3.58 5.02 15.45
C SER A 132 -3.53 5.57 16.89
N GLU A 133 -2.80 6.64 17.15
CA GLU A 133 -2.56 7.07 18.54
C GLU A 133 -3.86 7.41 19.28
N ASN A 134 -3.98 6.85 20.49
CA ASN A 134 -5.17 6.98 21.35
C ASN A 134 -6.48 6.42 20.76
N LYS A 135 -6.40 5.66 19.65
CA LYS A 135 -7.57 5.08 18.96
C LYS A 135 -7.42 3.58 18.70
N LEU A 136 -6.23 3.15 18.29
CA LEU A 136 -5.89 1.80 17.85
C LEU A 136 -4.67 1.31 18.62
N GLU A 137 -4.91 0.73 19.80
CA GLU A 137 -3.87 0.40 20.78
C GLU A 137 -2.85 -0.63 20.24
N ALA A 138 -3.32 -1.70 19.61
CA ALA A 138 -2.44 -2.76 19.11
C ALA A 138 -1.57 -2.27 17.95
N LEU A 139 -2.14 -1.49 17.03
CA LEU A 139 -1.38 -0.85 15.95
C LEU A 139 -0.36 0.15 16.48
N THR A 140 -0.76 1.00 17.43
CA THR A 140 0.16 1.96 18.05
C THR A 140 1.30 1.27 18.77
N ALA A 141 1.01 0.21 19.53
CA ALA A 141 2.02 -0.59 20.22
C ALA A 141 2.96 -1.29 19.24
N PHE A 142 2.44 -1.81 18.12
CA PHE A 142 3.26 -2.39 17.06
C PHE A 142 4.24 -1.34 16.52
N VAL A 143 3.75 -0.21 16.00
CA VAL A 143 4.59 0.83 15.36
C VAL A 143 5.67 1.34 16.32
N LYS A 144 5.31 1.66 17.57
CA LYS A 144 6.26 2.14 18.58
C LYS A 144 7.24 1.07 19.07
N GLY A 145 6.91 -0.20 18.89
CA GLY A 145 7.74 -1.33 19.27
C GLY A 145 8.72 -1.79 18.20
N VAL A 146 8.65 -1.27 16.97
CA VAL A 146 9.57 -1.62 15.89
C VAL A 146 10.94 -0.97 16.14
N ASP A 147 12.00 -1.77 16.05
CA ASP A 147 13.36 -1.24 15.98
C ASP A 147 13.64 -0.71 14.57
N THR A 148 13.49 0.60 14.40
CA THR A 148 13.65 1.29 13.10
C THR A 148 15.11 1.45 12.68
N SER A 149 16.07 1.07 13.53
CA SER A 149 17.48 1.01 13.12
C SER A 149 17.79 -0.16 12.19
N ILE A 150 16.89 -1.14 12.13
CA ILE A 150 17.01 -2.35 11.31
C ILE A 150 16.09 -2.23 10.09
N LEU A 151 16.68 -2.30 8.91
CA LEU A 151 15.90 -2.38 7.68
C LEU A 151 15.14 -3.72 7.64
N SER A 152 13.82 -3.66 7.72
CA SER A 152 12.98 -4.85 7.85
C SER A 152 12.65 -5.54 6.51
N CYS A 153 13.12 -5.05 5.37
CA CYS A 153 12.77 -5.64 4.07
C CYS A 153 13.69 -6.83 3.66
N PRO A 154 13.13 -7.92 3.11
CA PRO A 154 13.87 -9.17 2.84
C PRO A 154 14.67 -9.11 1.53
N LYS A 155 15.69 -8.26 1.44
CA LYS A 155 16.48 -8.02 0.21
C LYS A 155 17.06 -9.30 -0.40
N ASN A 156 16.69 -9.58 -1.65
CA ASN A 156 17.08 -10.75 -2.44
C ASN A 156 16.72 -12.11 -1.80
N GLN A 157 15.69 -12.17 -0.96
CA GLN A 157 15.31 -13.40 -0.25
C GLN A 157 14.05 -14.05 -0.81
N LEU A 158 13.12 -13.25 -1.35
CA LEU A 158 11.86 -13.77 -1.87
C LEU A 158 12.07 -14.50 -3.21
N PRO A 159 11.32 -15.58 -3.49
CA PRO A 159 11.27 -16.16 -4.84
C PRO A 159 10.90 -15.09 -5.87
N LYS A 160 11.44 -15.23 -7.07
CA LYS A 160 11.11 -14.34 -8.18
C LYS A 160 9.63 -14.47 -8.55
N GLY A 161 8.97 -13.35 -8.81
CA GLY A 161 7.58 -13.25 -9.26
C GLY A 161 6.54 -13.32 -8.15
N VAL A 162 6.95 -13.22 -6.88
CA VAL A 162 6.03 -13.18 -5.72
C VAL A 162 5.32 -11.83 -5.62
N MET A 163 5.96 -10.77 -6.11
CA MET A 163 5.43 -9.41 -6.16
C MET A 163 4.75 -9.07 -7.50
N ASP A 164 4.77 -9.99 -8.47
CA ASP A 164 4.07 -9.83 -9.75
C ASP A 164 2.55 -9.71 -9.51
N ASN A 165 1.88 -8.90 -10.34
CA ASN A 165 0.42 -8.68 -10.29
C ASN A 165 -0.09 -8.10 -8.95
N ARG A 166 0.76 -7.36 -8.23
CA ARG A 166 0.38 -6.65 -7.00
C ARG A 166 0.32 -5.13 -7.15
N GLY A 167 -0.01 -4.64 -8.35
CA GLY A 167 -0.17 -3.22 -8.62
C GLY A 167 1.09 -2.41 -8.27
N GLN A 168 0.91 -1.20 -7.74
CA GLN A 168 2.03 -0.36 -7.31
C GLN A 168 2.78 -0.94 -6.10
N MET A 169 2.13 -1.74 -5.25
CA MET A 169 2.81 -2.46 -4.15
C MET A 169 3.87 -3.40 -4.70
N GLY A 170 3.54 -4.15 -5.76
CA GLY A 170 4.47 -5.04 -6.44
C GLY A 170 5.64 -4.28 -7.06
N ILE A 171 5.35 -3.22 -7.83
CA ILE A 171 6.36 -2.36 -8.47
C ILE A 171 7.34 -1.81 -7.43
N TYR A 172 6.83 -1.27 -6.33
CA TYR A 172 7.64 -0.73 -5.24
C TYR A 172 8.54 -1.80 -4.62
N TRP A 173 8.00 -2.96 -4.24
CA TRP A 173 8.82 -3.97 -3.59
C TRP A 173 9.86 -4.60 -4.53
N ILE A 174 9.54 -4.72 -5.82
CA ILE A 174 10.50 -5.14 -6.86
C ILE A 174 11.64 -4.11 -6.96
N SER A 175 11.35 -2.81 -6.97
CA SER A 175 12.38 -1.76 -7.02
C SER A 175 13.30 -1.79 -5.79
N MET A 176 12.75 -2.18 -4.64
CA MET A 176 13.48 -2.41 -3.39
C MET A 176 14.31 -3.71 -3.36
N SER A 177 14.32 -4.47 -4.45
CA SER A 177 15.09 -5.71 -4.62
C SER A 177 14.78 -6.77 -3.56
N VAL A 178 13.51 -6.95 -3.19
CA VAL A 178 13.11 -8.01 -2.23
C VAL A 178 13.19 -9.41 -2.84
N GLU A 179 13.07 -9.53 -4.16
CA GLU A 179 13.13 -10.79 -4.89
C GLU A 179 14.56 -11.18 -5.29
N LYS A 180 14.80 -12.47 -5.46
CA LYS A 180 16.06 -13.01 -5.98
C LYS A 180 16.29 -12.55 -7.43
N LYS A 181 17.51 -12.08 -7.72
CA LYS A 181 17.97 -11.83 -9.09
C LYS A 181 18.14 -13.16 -9.84
N ILE A 182 17.89 -13.14 -11.16
CA ILE A 182 18.31 -14.24 -12.03
C ILE A 182 19.85 -14.28 -11.97
N MET A 183 20.41 -15.43 -11.60
CA MET A 183 21.84 -15.73 -11.77
C MET A 183 22.16 -15.95 -13.24
#